data_AF-A0A444MQB8-F1
#
_entry.id   AF-A0A444MQB8-F1
#
_cell.length_a   1.000
_cell.length_b   1.000
_cell.length_c   1.000
_cell.angle_alpha   90.00
_cell.angle_beta   90.00
_cell.angle_gamma   90.00
#
_symmetry.space_group_name_H-M   'P 1'
#
loop_
_entity.id
_entity.type
_entity.pdbx_description
1 polymer ?
#
loop_
_entity_poly.entity_id
_entity_poly.type
_entity_poly.pdbx_seq_one_letter_code
_entity_poly.pdbx_strand_id
1 'polypeptide(L)'
;MKKLFILFIAAATLFIYTGCGKSGSNKDPDYTCATCITKPEAKVANDASFKGVYKGVLIGSTGTIKFDVNNSGTTITATMTIDGVTTTLTATVIAQSGQNPAYISDFNGTLNGQPVTIKFSVGSGGQNPVVVSATVPGHTGITFVLVKETSTALIEAFEGTYETTKPESGTFNIILSRKLALWGALARKNGSTEVDNDANGTISGDNLVREGITIATISGDALAGEFTDGNNKKVTLNGKRTL
;
A
#
# COMPACT_ATOMS: atom_id res chain seq x y z
N MET A 1 36.09 69.02 -33.45
CA MET A 1 35.36 67.72 -33.49
C MET A 1 33.97 67.94 -32.92
N LYS A 2 32.98 67.30 -33.55
CA LYS A 2 31.53 67.58 -33.52
C LYS A 2 30.81 67.17 -32.21
N LYS A 3 29.83 68.00 -31.83
CA LYS A 3 28.49 67.72 -31.22
C LYS A 3 28.46 67.16 -29.78
N LEU A 4 27.83 67.81 -28.78
CA LEU A 4 26.43 68.27 -28.57
C LEU A 4 25.50 67.17 -28.01
N PHE A 5 25.19 67.33 -26.72
CA PHE A 5 23.97 67.02 -25.92
C PHE A 5 22.99 65.93 -26.38
N ILE A 6 22.70 64.96 -25.47
CA ILE A 6 21.34 64.52 -25.13
C ILE A 6 21.25 64.23 -23.62
N LEU A 7 20.27 64.87 -22.99
CA LEU A 7 19.72 64.69 -21.65
C LEU A 7 18.47 63.78 -21.79
N PHE A 8 18.17 62.87 -20.84
CA PHE A 8 16.83 62.70 -20.23
C PHE A 8 16.69 61.41 -19.36
N ILE A 9 16.31 61.66 -18.10
CA ILE A 9 15.26 61.02 -17.29
C ILE A 9 15.45 59.64 -16.62
N ALA A 10 15.47 59.77 -15.28
CA ALA A 10 14.99 58.93 -14.18
C ALA A 10 13.97 57.81 -14.44
N ALA A 11 14.15 56.70 -13.72
CA ALA A 11 13.10 56.08 -12.91
C ALA A 11 13.71 55.18 -11.83
N ALA A 12 13.42 55.50 -10.56
CA ALA A 12 13.57 54.61 -9.43
C ALA A 12 12.49 53.51 -9.49
N THR A 13 12.80 52.27 -9.07
CA THR A 13 11.97 51.50 -8.12
C THR A 13 12.56 50.12 -7.78
N LEU A 14 12.50 49.84 -6.48
CA LEU A 14 12.60 48.55 -5.78
C LEU A 14 11.90 47.38 -6.49
N PHE A 15 12.56 46.21 -6.53
CA PHE A 15 11.94 44.88 -6.44
C PHE A 15 12.87 43.98 -5.61
N ILE A 16 12.69 43.93 -4.28
CA ILE A 16 11.93 42.92 -3.51
C ILE A 16 12.57 41.52 -3.60
N TYR A 17 13.12 41.09 -2.46
CA TYR A 17 13.40 39.69 -2.14
C TYR A 17 12.09 38.88 -2.22
N THR A 18 12.04 37.87 -3.07
CA THR A 18 11.13 36.74 -2.87
C THR A 18 11.88 35.43 -3.04
N GLY A 19 11.64 34.57 -2.05
CA GLY A 19 12.47 33.42 -1.74
C GLY A 19 12.49 32.36 -2.83
N CYS A 20 13.66 31.74 -2.94
CA CYS A 20 13.77 30.39 -3.45
C CYS A 20 13.02 29.48 -2.49
N GLY A 21 11.74 29.24 -2.77
CA GLY A 21 11.00 28.15 -2.17
C GLY A 21 11.67 26.85 -2.61
N LYS A 22 12.55 26.32 -1.77
CA LYS A 22 12.92 24.91 -1.81
C LYS A 22 11.63 24.13 -1.55
N SER A 23 10.97 23.70 -2.62
CA SER A 23 10.01 22.61 -2.59
C SER A 23 10.78 21.33 -2.28
N GLY A 24 11.12 21.17 -1.00
CA GLY A 24 11.59 19.94 -0.42
C GLY A 24 10.43 18.94 -0.38
N SER A 25 10.16 18.31 -1.51
CA SER A 25 9.64 16.95 -1.45
C SER A 25 10.82 16.12 -0.93
N ASN A 26 10.72 15.63 0.31
CA ASN A 26 11.63 14.61 0.84
C ASN A 26 11.41 13.33 0.03
N LYS A 27 11.89 13.33 -1.22
CA LYS A 27 12.13 12.11 -1.95
C LYS A 27 13.22 11.40 -1.15
N ASP A 28 12.91 10.21 -0.67
CA ASP A 28 13.91 9.19 -0.36
C ASP A 28 14.01 8.31 -1.61
N PRO A 29 14.59 8.81 -2.73
CA PRO A 29 14.59 8.10 -4.00
C PRO A 29 15.43 6.80 -3.95
N ASP A 30 16.16 6.59 -2.87
CA ASP A 30 17.13 5.51 -2.71
C ASP A 30 16.59 4.35 -1.85
N TYR A 31 15.32 4.41 -1.41
CA TYR A 31 14.75 3.28 -0.68
C TYR A 31 14.60 2.05 -1.58
N THR A 32 15.26 0.97 -1.17
CA THR A 32 15.12 -0.37 -1.74
C THR A 32 14.72 -1.32 -0.63
N CYS A 33 13.64 -2.08 -0.84
CA CYS A 33 13.19 -3.08 0.10
C CYS A 33 14.01 -4.37 -0.07
N ALA A 34 15.04 -4.54 0.76
CA ALA A 34 15.95 -5.68 0.67
C ALA A 34 15.28 -7.05 0.88
N THR A 35 14.13 -7.10 1.57
CA THR A 35 13.37 -8.31 1.86
C THR A 35 12.20 -8.54 0.91
N CYS A 36 11.86 -7.55 0.08
CA CYS A 36 10.72 -7.65 -0.82
C CYS A 36 11.09 -8.53 -2.01
N ILE A 37 10.14 -9.36 -2.41
CA ILE A 37 10.34 -10.24 -3.56
C ILE A 37 10.23 -9.43 -4.87
N THR A 38 10.87 -9.91 -5.93
CA THR A 38 10.88 -9.20 -7.23
C THR A 38 10.17 -9.98 -8.34
N LYS A 39 9.62 -11.16 -8.02
CA LYS A 39 8.88 -12.02 -8.94
C LYS A 39 7.71 -12.66 -8.19
N PRO A 40 6.61 -13.03 -8.88
CA PRO A 40 5.51 -13.73 -8.23
C PRO A 40 5.99 -15.04 -7.56
N GLU A 41 5.48 -15.31 -6.36
CA GLU A 41 5.68 -16.56 -5.62
C GLU A 41 4.64 -17.62 -6.02
N ALA A 42 3.49 -17.19 -6.54
CA ALA A 42 2.41 -18.08 -6.95
C ALA A 42 2.81 -19.04 -8.07
N LYS A 43 2.41 -20.31 -7.96
CA LYS A 43 2.61 -21.31 -9.02
C LYS A 43 1.46 -21.29 -10.03
N VAL A 44 1.81 -21.46 -11.30
CA VAL A 44 0.84 -21.50 -12.42
C VAL A 44 -0.27 -22.54 -12.22
N ALA A 45 0.06 -23.70 -11.61
CA ALA A 45 -0.90 -24.75 -11.31
C ALA A 45 -2.02 -24.32 -10.34
N ASN A 46 -1.81 -23.22 -9.61
CA ASN A 46 -2.71 -22.70 -8.58
C ASN A 46 -3.42 -21.40 -9.00
N ASP A 47 -3.16 -20.87 -10.19
CA ASP A 47 -3.68 -19.57 -10.65
C ASP A 47 -5.21 -19.53 -10.67
N ALA A 48 -5.86 -20.65 -11.03
CA ALA A 48 -7.32 -20.80 -11.11
C ALA A 48 -7.90 -21.67 -9.97
N SER A 49 -7.25 -21.68 -8.81
CA SER A 49 -7.70 -22.45 -7.64
C SER A 49 -7.63 -21.65 -6.34
N PHE A 50 -8.29 -22.13 -5.30
CA PHE A 50 -8.16 -21.56 -3.96
C PHE A 50 -6.75 -21.74 -3.36
N LYS A 51 -5.93 -22.65 -3.90
CA LYS A 51 -4.53 -22.78 -3.51
C LYS A 51 -3.70 -21.63 -4.06
N GLY A 52 -2.50 -21.43 -3.54
CA GLY A 52 -1.56 -20.42 -4.01
C GLY A 52 -1.29 -19.33 -2.97
N VAL A 53 -0.89 -18.16 -3.45
CA VAL A 53 -0.44 -17.05 -2.61
C VAL A 53 -1.48 -15.93 -2.61
N TYR A 54 -1.80 -15.42 -1.43
CA TYR A 54 -2.64 -14.24 -1.24
C TYR A 54 -1.88 -13.23 -0.42
N LYS A 55 -1.90 -11.98 -0.87
CA LYS A 55 -1.16 -10.89 -0.24
C LYS A 55 -2.11 -9.77 0.10
N GLY A 56 -1.80 -9.05 1.15
CA GLY A 56 -2.69 -8.05 1.68
C GLY A 56 -2.00 -6.98 2.49
N VAL A 57 -2.72 -5.88 2.63
CA VAL A 57 -2.44 -4.81 3.57
C VAL A 57 -3.51 -4.77 4.65
N LEU A 58 -3.16 -4.24 5.80
CA LEU A 58 -4.08 -4.06 6.92
C LEU A 58 -3.93 -2.67 7.54
N ILE A 59 -5.04 -2.05 7.95
CA ILE A 59 -5.04 -0.77 8.66
C ILE A 59 -5.90 -0.86 9.92
N GLY A 60 -5.48 -0.22 10.99
CA GLY A 60 -5.76 -0.70 12.35
C GLY A 60 -4.65 -0.20 13.25
N SER A 61 -3.63 -1.04 13.27
CA SER A 61 -2.23 -0.63 13.10
C SER A 61 -1.82 -0.83 11.63
N THR A 62 -0.59 -0.48 11.27
CA THR A 62 -0.11 -0.62 9.89
C THR A 62 0.60 -1.95 9.68
N GLY A 63 0.40 -2.59 8.52
CA GLY A 63 1.10 -3.82 8.22
C GLY A 63 0.68 -4.53 6.94
N THR A 64 1.24 -5.73 6.78
CA THR A 64 1.03 -6.63 5.66
C THR A 64 0.72 -8.05 6.12
N ILE A 65 0.06 -8.82 5.26
CA ILE A 65 -0.18 -10.24 5.47
C ILE A 65 -0.03 -11.01 4.17
N LYS A 66 0.61 -12.18 4.24
CA LYS A 66 0.74 -13.14 3.14
C LYS A 66 0.22 -14.49 3.56
N PHE A 67 -0.78 -15.02 2.88
CA PHE A 67 -1.22 -16.42 3.01
C PHE A 67 -0.56 -17.27 1.93
N ASP A 68 0.05 -18.39 2.33
CA ASP A 68 0.44 -19.49 1.45
C ASP A 68 -0.53 -20.65 1.70
N VAL A 69 -1.46 -20.85 0.77
CA VAL A 69 -2.44 -21.92 0.81
C VAL A 69 -1.97 -23.05 -0.09
N ASN A 70 -1.07 -23.89 0.41
CA ASN A 70 -0.57 -25.08 -0.29
C ASN A 70 -0.03 -24.72 -1.69
N ASN A 71 0.74 -23.64 -1.78
CA ASN A 71 1.32 -23.18 -3.04
C ASN A 71 2.44 -24.12 -3.50
N SER A 72 3.25 -24.63 -2.57
CA SER A 72 4.39 -25.48 -2.90
C SER A 72 4.61 -26.69 -1.98
N GLY A 73 3.83 -26.83 -0.91
CA GLY A 73 3.95 -27.89 0.08
C GLY A 73 2.65 -28.07 0.86
N THR A 74 2.62 -29.01 1.81
CA THR A 74 1.39 -29.39 2.51
C THR A 74 1.01 -28.45 3.66
N THR A 75 1.96 -27.71 4.22
CA THR A 75 1.71 -26.75 5.30
C THR A 75 1.06 -25.48 4.74
N ILE A 76 -0.01 -25.04 5.37
CA ILE A 76 -0.72 -23.81 5.02
C ILE A 76 -0.45 -22.79 6.12
N THR A 77 0.14 -21.67 5.73
CA THR A 77 0.62 -20.65 6.67
C THR A 77 0.19 -19.26 6.25
N ALA A 78 0.15 -18.34 7.21
CA ALA A 78 0.15 -16.92 6.94
C ALA A 78 1.34 -16.26 7.63
N THR A 79 1.99 -15.31 6.98
CA THR A 79 2.99 -14.44 7.59
C THR A 79 2.39 -13.05 7.68
N MET A 80 2.26 -12.54 8.90
CA MET A 80 1.74 -11.20 9.15
C MET A 80 2.84 -10.34 9.76
N THR A 81 3.03 -9.14 9.24
CA THR A 81 3.87 -8.10 9.83
C THR A 81 2.97 -6.95 10.23
N ILE A 82 2.99 -6.56 11.51
CA ILE A 82 2.22 -5.45 12.04
C ILE A 82 3.10 -4.63 12.97
N ASP A 83 3.11 -3.31 12.80
CA ASP A 83 4.00 -2.38 13.52
C ASP A 83 5.47 -2.84 13.53
N GLY A 84 5.93 -3.39 12.39
CA GLY A 84 7.29 -3.88 12.18
C GLY A 84 7.60 -5.25 12.81
N VAL A 85 6.65 -5.89 13.51
CA VAL A 85 6.83 -7.21 14.12
C VAL A 85 6.19 -8.29 13.25
N THR A 86 6.97 -9.29 12.86
CA THR A 86 6.51 -10.41 12.04
C THR A 86 6.13 -11.63 12.88
N THR A 87 5.00 -12.25 12.57
CA THR A 87 4.57 -13.55 13.12
C THR A 87 4.13 -14.51 12.02
N THR A 88 4.29 -15.81 12.27
CA THR A 88 3.77 -16.88 11.42
C THR A 88 2.56 -17.52 12.08
N LEU A 89 1.49 -17.63 11.32
CA LEU A 89 0.24 -18.27 11.69
C LEU A 89 0.08 -19.56 10.88
N THR A 90 -0.53 -20.59 11.47
CA THR A 90 -0.76 -21.87 10.80
C THR A 90 -2.27 -22.14 10.70
N ALA A 91 -2.71 -22.62 9.54
CA ALA A 91 -4.10 -23.00 9.35
C ALA A 91 -4.49 -24.22 10.21
N THR A 92 -5.72 -24.23 10.70
CA THR A 92 -6.32 -25.38 11.39
C THR A 92 -6.90 -26.40 10.42
N VAL A 93 -7.32 -25.96 9.23
CA VAL A 93 -7.89 -26.82 8.19
C VAL A 93 -6.83 -27.11 7.13
N ILE A 94 -6.70 -28.38 6.76
CA ILE A 94 -5.88 -28.79 5.61
C ILE A 94 -6.65 -28.56 4.30
N ALA A 95 -5.96 -28.09 3.26
CA ALA A 95 -6.56 -27.95 1.93
C ALA A 95 -6.81 -29.32 1.31
N GLN A 96 -8.06 -29.63 0.99
CA GLN A 96 -8.45 -30.86 0.30
C GLN A 96 -8.87 -30.57 -1.15
N SER A 97 -8.58 -31.49 -2.07
CA SER A 97 -9.04 -31.35 -3.46
C SER A 97 -10.57 -31.48 -3.51
N GLY A 98 -11.24 -30.66 -4.32
CA GLY A 98 -12.70 -30.67 -4.45
C GLY A 98 -13.46 -29.84 -3.40
N GLN A 99 -12.75 -29.06 -2.58
CA GLN A 99 -13.37 -28.16 -1.61
C GLN A 99 -14.20 -27.08 -2.33
N ASN A 100 -15.52 -27.14 -2.17
CA ASN A 100 -16.52 -26.31 -2.85
C ASN A 100 -17.62 -25.98 -1.81
N PRO A 101 -18.09 -24.72 -1.68
CA PRO A 101 -17.83 -23.56 -2.54
C PRO A 101 -16.60 -22.71 -2.22
N ALA A 102 -16.02 -22.86 -1.03
CA ALA A 102 -14.94 -22.00 -0.55
C ALA A 102 -13.96 -22.77 0.34
N TYR A 103 -12.71 -22.28 0.38
CA TYR A 103 -11.76 -22.62 1.43
C TYR A 103 -11.91 -21.64 2.59
N ILE A 104 -12.13 -22.14 3.79
CA ILE A 104 -12.26 -21.35 5.02
C ILE A 104 -11.40 -21.99 6.10
N SER A 105 -10.54 -21.22 6.75
CA SER A 105 -9.75 -21.70 7.87
C SER A 105 -9.43 -20.57 8.84
N ASP A 106 -9.34 -20.93 10.11
CA ASP A 106 -8.65 -20.11 11.11
C ASP A 106 -7.14 -20.31 10.96
N PHE A 107 -6.39 -19.24 11.09
CA PHE A 107 -4.94 -19.20 11.14
C PHE A 107 -4.53 -18.73 12.52
N ASN A 108 -3.79 -19.57 13.25
CA ASN A 108 -3.42 -19.32 14.64
C ASN A 108 -1.91 -19.22 14.82
N GLY A 109 -1.48 -18.36 15.73
CA GLY A 109 -0.09 -18.19 16.14
C GLY A 109 0.02 -17.26 17.34
N THR A 110 1.18 -16.65 17.51
CA THR A 110 1.41 -15.72 18.62
C THR A 110 2.15 -14.47 18.17
N LEU A 111 1.78 -13.32 18.70
CA LEU A 111 2.50 -12.05 18.55
C LEU A 111 2.89 -11.57 19.95
N ASN A 112 4.19 -11.38 20.20
CA ASN A 112 4.71 -11.01 21.53
C ASN A 112 4.20 -11.94 22.67
N GLY A 113 4.10 -13.24 22.38
CA GLY A 113 3.61 -14.26 23.33
C GLY A 113 2.10 -14.29 23.55
N GLN A 114 1.33 -13.42 22.89
CA GLN A 114 -0.13 -13.40 22.97
C GLN A 114 -0.78 -14.05 21.74
N PRO A 115 -1.93 -14.75 21.90
CA PRO A 115 -2.55 -15.49 20.81
C PRO A 115 -3.09 -14.57 19.71
N VAL A 116 -2.84 -14.93 18.47
CA VAL A 116 -3.40 -14.28 17.27
C VAL A 116 -4.26 -15.29 16.52
N THR A 117 -5.45 -14.87 16.10
CA THR A 117 -6.34 -15.66 15.25
C THR A 117 -6.85 -14.83 14.09
N ILE A 118 -6.71 -15.34 12.86
CA ILE A 118 -7.22 -14.72 11.64
C ILE A 118 -8.05 -15.74 10.88
N LYS A 119 -9.33 -15.44 10.64
CA LYS A 119 -10.21 -16.28 9.84
C LYS A 119 -10.19 -15.83 8.39
N PHE A 120 -9.63 -16.66 7.53
CA PHE A 120 -9.53 -16.40 6.09
C PHE A 120 -10.55 -17.22 5.31
N SER A 121 -11.11 -16.62 4.26
CA SER A 121 -12.03 -17.26 3.33
C SER A 121 -11.71 -16.88 1.89
N VAL A 122 -11.81 -17.83 0.97
CA VAL A 122 -11.66 -17.59 -0.47
C VAL A 122 -12.50 -18.57 -1.27
N GLY A 123 -13.04 -18.12 -2.40
CA GLY A 123 -13.78 -18.99 -3.32
C GLY A 123 -12.89 -20.10 -3.91
N SER A 124 -13.52 -21.19 -4.37
CA SER A 124 -12.83 -22.39 -4.88
C SER A 124 -11.84 -22.14 -6.03
N GLY A 125 -12.03 -21.09 -6.84
CA GLY A 125 -11.09 -20.69 -7.89
C GLY A 125 -10.04 -19.66 -7.43
N GLY A 126 -10.05 -19.24 -6.17
CA GLY A 126 -9.16 -18.20 -5.63
C GLY A 126 -9.72 -16.77 -5.68
N GLN A 127 -11.01 -16.61 -5.97
CA GLN A 127 -11.68 -15.31 -6.08
C GLN A 127 -12.16 -14.82 -4.72
N ASN A 128 -12.29 -13.50 -4.58
CA ASN A 128 -12.83 -12.82 -3.40
C ASN A 128 -12.16 -13.26 -2.09
N PRO A 129 -10.81 -13.25 -1.99
CA PRO A 129 -10.13 -13.53 -0.74
C PRO A 129 -10.52 -12.48 0.32
N VAL A 130 -10.86 -12.93 1.52
CA VAL A 130 -11.31 -12.04 2.59
C VAL A 130 -10.87 -12.56 3.97
N VAL A 131 -10.53 -11.63 4.86
CA VAL A 131 -10.46 -11.89 6.30
C VAL A 131 -11.86 -11.67 6.89
N VAL A 132 -12.49 -12.74 7.36
CA VAL A 132 -13.85 -12.71 7.93
C VAL A 132 -13.86 -12.15 9.35
N SER A 133 -12.81 -12.47 10.12
CA SER A 133 -12.62 -11.97 11.47
C SER A 133 -11.14 -12.06 11.85
N ALA A 134 -10.67 -11.14 12.68
CA ALA A 134 -9.31 -11.15 13.20
C ALA A 134 -9.28 -10.72 14.67
N THR A 135 -8.46 -11.41 15.46
CA THR A 135 -8.10 -11.05 16.83
C THR A 135 -6.59 -10.92 16.87
N VAL A 136 -6.10 -9.69 16.99
CA VAL A 136 -4.67 -9.39 17.12
C VAL A 136 -4.46 -8.57 18.40
N PRO A 137 -3.78 -9.12 19.42
CA PRO A 137 -3.59 -8.45 20.70
C PRO A 137 -2.95 -7.07 20.55
N GLY A 138 -3.55 -6.04 21.17
CA GLY A 138 -3.07 -4.66 21.07
C GLY A 138 -3.57 -3.87 19.85
N HIS A 139 -4.30 -4.51 18.93
CA HIS A 139 -4.73 -3.89 17.69
C HIS A 139 -6.24 -4.10 17.48
N THR A 140 -7.04 -3.03 17.60
CA THR A 140 -8.50 -3.08 17.43
C THR A 140 -8.92 -2.45 16.10
N GLY A 141 -10.07 -2.88 15.59
CA GLY A 141 -10.66 -2.33 14.37
C GLY A 141 -9.76 -2.49 13.14
N ILE A 142 -9.11 -3.64 12.98
CA ILE A 142 -8.26 -3.89 11.81
C ILE A 142 -9.14 -4.19 10.59
N THR A 143 -8.86 -3.49 9.51
CA THR A 143 -9.44 -3.73 8.18
C THR A 143 -8.35 -4.31 7.28
N PHE A 144 -8.70 -5.32 6.48
CA PHE A 144 -7.79 -5.99 5.56
C PHE A 144 -8.25 -5.79 4.12
N VAL A 145 -7.30 -5.66 3.20
CA VAL A 145 -7.52 -5.84 1.76
C VAL A 145 -6.60 -6.95 1.29
N LEU A 146 -7.16 -7.96 0.64
CA LEU A 146 -6.44 -9.11 0.12
C LEU A 146 -6.58 -9.20 -1.40
N VAL A 147 -5.51 -9.62 -2.05
CA VAL A 147 -5.47 -9.92 -3.48
C VAL A 147 -4.75 -11.25 -3.69
N LYS A 148 -5.26 -12.06 -4.62
CA LYS A 148 -4.56 -13.28 -5.05
C LYS A 148 -3.40 -12.91 -5.96
N GLU A 149 -2.22 -13.41 -5.66
CA GLU A 149 -1.08 -13.36 -6.58
C GLU A 149 -1.20 -14.49 -7.60
N THR A 150 -0.93 -14.19 -8.87
CA THR A 150 -0.85 -15.20 -9.94
C THR A 150 0.61 -15.40 -10.35
N SER A 151 0.91 -16.49 -11.03
CA SER A 151 2.26 -16.80 -11.52
C SER A 151 2.86 -15.75 -12.46
N THR A 152 2.04 -14.79 -12.93
CA THR A 152 2.45 -13.75 -13.88
C THR A 152 2.33 -12.33 -13.34
N ALA A 153 1.60 -12.11 -12.23
CA ALA A 153 1.33 -10.79 -11.69
C ALA A 153 1.78 -10.72 -10.23
N LEU A 154 2.90 -10.04 -9.99
CA LEU A 154 3.41 -9.76 -8.65
C LEU A 154 2.44 -8.81 -7.94
N ILE A 155 2.20 -9.08 -6.66
CA ILE A 155 1.50 -8.16 -5.76
C ILE A 155 2.51 -7.54 -4.82
N GLU A 156 2.53 -6.22 -4.81
CA GLU A 156 3.39 -5.37 -3.98
C GLU A 156 2.53 -4.67 -2.92
N ALA A 157 3.09 -4.43 -1.74
CA ALA A 157 2.47 -3.61 -0.70
C ALA A 157 3.38 -2.47 -0.28
N PHE A 158 2.79 -1.30 -0.02
CA PHE A 158 3.48 -0.11 0.47
C PHE A 158 2.80 0.40 1.71
N GLU A 159 3.58 0.85 2.69
CA GLU A 159 3.11 1.50 3.90
C GLU A 159 3.65 2.92 3.96
N GLY A 160 2.84 3.86 4.41
CA GLY A 160 3.22 5.27 4.37
C GLY A 160 2.36 6.18 5.21
N THR A 161 2.67 7.47 5.12
CA THR A 161 1.95 8.54 5.80
C THR A 161 1.46 9.57 4.79
N TYR A 162 0.33 10.19 5.12
CA TYR A 162 -0.16 11.35 4.40
C TYR A 162 -0.32 12.54 5.34
N GLU A 163 -0.19 13.73 4.77
CA GLU A 163 -0.51 15.00 5.42
C GLU A 163 -1.35 15.85 4.47
N THR A 164 -2.31 16.59 5.00
CA THR A 164 -3.04 17.60 4.25
C THR A 164 -2.58 18.99 4.63
N THR A 165 -2.89 20.01 3.81
CA THR A 165 -2.89 21.40 4.26
C THR A 165 -3.69 21.47 5.55
N LYS A 166 -2.97 21.70 6.67
CA LYS A 166 -3.38 21.50 8.07
C LYS A 166 -4.90 21.65 8.27
N PRO A 167 -5.55 20.68 8.95
CA PRO A 167 -4.99 20.02 10.15
C PRO A 167 -4.87 18.48 10.13
N GLU A 168 -4.90 17.79 8.98
CA GLU A 168 -5.07 16.33 8.97
C GLU A 168 -3.82 15.58 8.54
N SER A 169 -3.52 14.49 9.24
CA SER A 169 -2.47 13.54 8.90
C SER A 169 -2.92 12.13 9.25
N GLY A 170 -2.28 11.13 8.66
CA GLY A 170 -2.61 9.74 8.91
C GLY A 170 -1.64 8.77 8.24
N THR A 171 -1.99 7.50 8.33
CA THR A 171 -1.28 6.40 7.68
C THR A 171 -2.09 5.88 6.50
N PHE A 172 -1.41 5.38 5.48
CA PHE A 172 -2.03 4.64 4.40
C PHE A 172 -1.23 3.38 4.09
N ASN A 173 -1.93 2.36 3.61
CA ASN A 173 -1.33 1.16 3.04
C ASN A 173 -1.89 0.92 1.63
N ILE A 174 -1.00 0.74 0.66
CA ILE A 174 -1.34 0.50 -0.74
C ILE A 174 -1.00 -0.95 -1.08
N ILE A 175 -1.88 -1.59 -1.83
CA ILE A 175 -1.63 -2.86 -2.50
C ILE A 175 -1.72 -2.64 -4.01
N LEU A 176 -0.76 -3.15 -4.77
CA LEU A 176 -0.72 -2.91 -6.21
C LEU A 176 -0.15 -4.08 -7.01
N SER A 177 -0.43 -4.06 -8.31
CA SER A 177 0.27 -4.87 -9.29
C SER A 177 0.63 -4.03 -10.51
N ARG A 178 1.93 -3.86 -10.75
CA ARG A 178 2.43 -3.16 -11.94
C ARG A 178 2.01 -3.86 -13.22
N LYS A 179 1.98 -5.20 -13.21
CA LYS A 179 1.60 -6.01 -14.36
C LYS A 179 0.13 -5.81 -14.74
N LEU A 180 -0.75 -5.74 -13.75
CA LEU A 180 -2.18 -5.50 -13.96
C LEU A 180 -2.51 -4.02 -14.14
N ALA A 181 -1.55 -3.13 -13.83
CA ALA A 181 -1.73 -1.69 -13.83
C ALA A 181 -2.87 -1.22 -12.90
N LEU A 182 -3.00 -1.86 -11.73
CA LEU A 182 -4.05 -1.60 -10.75
C LEU A 182 -3.47 -1.44 -9.34
N TRP A 183 -4.14 -0.61 -8.54
CA TRP A 183 -3.83 -0.44 -7.12
C TRP A 183 -5.10 -0.18 -6.30
N GLY A 184 -5.03 -0.50 -5.02
CA GLY A 184 -6.03 -0.16 -4.00
C GLY A 184 -5.32 0.29 -2.73
N ALA A 185 -6.01 1.03 -1.87
CA ALA A 185 -5.45 1.55 -0.64
C ALA A 185 -6.44 1.53 0.51
N LEU A 186 -5.87 1.46 1.72
CA LEU A 186 -6.53 1.74 2.97
C LEU A 186 -5.87 2.97 3.57
N ALA A 187 -6.64 3.92 4.10
CA ALA A 187 -6.12 5.09 4.80
C ALA A 187 -6.87 5.32 6.12
N ARG A 188 -6.15 5.84 7.11
CA ARG A 188 -6.71 6.15 8.43
C ARG A 188 -6.09 7.42 8.96
N LYS A 189 -6.95 8.35 9.36
CA LYS A 189 -6.57 9.58 10.03
C LYS A 189 -6.03 9.30 11.44
N ASN A 190 -4.99 10.01 11.84
CA ASN A 190 -4.44 9.94 13.19
C ASN A 190 -5.52 10.25 14.25
N GLY A 191 -5.63 9.37 15.25
CA GLY A 191 -6.64 9.47 16.30
C GLY A 191 -8.06 9.06 15.89
N SER A 192 -8.28 8.59 14.65
CA SER A 192 -9.57 8.06 14.19
C SER A 192 -9.60 6.53 14.24
N THR A 193 -10.80 5.97 14.42
CA THR A 193 -11.08 4.54 14.22
C THR A 193 -11.65 4.24 12.83
N GLU A 194 -12.02 5.27 12.07
CA GLU A 194 -12.58 5.13 10.72
C GLU A 194 -11.48 4.81 9.71
N VAL A 195 -11.81 3.97 8.74
CA VAL A 195 -10.95 3.57 7.64
C VAL A 195 -11.58 4.05 6.35
N ASP A 196 -10.81 4.79 5.56
CA ASP A 196 -11.09 5.00 4.15
C ASP A 196 -10.54 3.81 3.37
N ASN A 197 -11.43 3.06 2.73
CA ASN A 197 -11.12 1.90 1.90
C ASN A 197 -11.61 2.07 0.46
N ASP A 198 -11.98 3.29 0.05
CA ASP A 198 -12.53 3.58 -1.26
C ASP A 198 -11.46 4.04 -2.25
N ALA A 199 -10.24 4.28 -1.77
CA ALA A 199 -9.12 4.68 -2.62
C ALA A 199 -8.61 3.51 -3.48
N ASN A 200 -8.83 3.60 -4.79
CA ASN A 200 -8.30 2.67 -5.78
C ASN A 200 -8.10 3.36 -7.14
N GLY A 201 -7.41 2.69 -8.06
CA GLY A 201 -7.20 3.24 -9.38
C GLY A 201 -6.28 2.42 -10.27
N THR A 202 -5.68 3.11 -11.24
CA THR A 202 -4.79 2.53 -12.25
C THR A 202 -3.36 3.00 -12.09
N ILE A 203 -2.43 2.29 -12.72
CA ILE A 203 -1.02 2.68 -12.83
C ILE A 203 -0.73 3.07 -14.27
N SER A 204 -0.17 4.26 -14.48
CA SER A 204 0.25 4.76 -15.80
C SER A 204 1.72 5.12 -15.78
N GLY A 205 2.55 4.27 -16.40
CA GLY A 205 4.00 4.30 -16.19
C GLY A 205 4.33 4.05 -14.73
N ASP A 206 4.94 5.02 -14.07
CA ASP A 206 5.26 4.98 -12.64
C ASP A 206 4.23 5.71 -11.77
N ASN A 207 3.15 6.25 -12.36
CA ASN A 207 2.19 7.08 -11.64
C ASN A 207 0.97 6.28 -11.17
N LEU A 208 0.59 6.46 -9.91
CA LEU A 208 -0.71 6.07 -9.39
C LEU A 208 -1.75 7.11 -9.79
N VAL A 209 -2.77 6.68 -10.52
CA VAL A 209 -3.84 7.53 -11.04
C VAL A 209 -5.17 7.14 -10.42
N ARG A 210 -5.84 8.10 -9.77
CA ARG A 210 -7.22 8.01 -9.25
C ARG A 210 -8.09 9.01 -10.01
N GLU A 211 -9.15 8.54 -10.66
CA GLU A 211 -10.12 9.43 -11.32
C GLU A 211 -9.49 10.45 -12.29
N GLY A 212 -8.41 10.05 -12.98
CA GLY A 212 -7.65 10.91 -13.90
C GLY A 212 -6.61 11.82 -13.25
N ILE A 213 -6.53 11.86 -11.92
CA ILE A 213 -5.55 12.63 -11.16
C ILE A 213 -4.38 11.72 -10.78
N THR A 214 -3.16 12.15 -11.07
CA THR A 214 -1.96 11.48 -10.52
C THR A 214 -1.84 11.83 -9.04
N ILE A 215 -1.94 10.82 -8.18
CA ILE A 215 -1.87 11.00 -6.73
C ILE A 215 -0.46 10.74 -6.19
N ALA A 216 0.31 9.87 -6.85
CA ALA A 216 1.67 9.51 -6.44
C ALA A 216 2.49 9.01 -7.63
N THR A 217 3.81 9.02 -7.48
CA THR A 217 4.77 8.37 -8.36
C THR A 217 5.55 7.33 -7.57
N ILE A 218 5.75 6.17 -8.20
CA ILE A 218 6.56 5.08 -7.69
C ILE A 218 7.98 5.23 -8.23
N SER A 219 8.98 5.21 -7.36
CA SER A 219 10.39 5.25 -7.74
C SER A 219 11.09 4.05 -7.10
N GLY A 220 11.19 2.94 -7.84
CA GLY A 220 11.64 1.67 -7.28
C GLY A 220 10.67 1.18 -6.20
N ASP A 221 11.17 1.07 -4.97
CA ASP A 221 10.40 0.68 -3.78
C ASP A 221 9.93 1.88 -2.93
N ALA A 222 10.20 3.10 -3.37
CA ALA A 222 9.68 4.33 -2.78
C ALA A 222 8.40 4.79 -3.48
N LEU A 223 7.51 5.44 -2.73
CA LEU A 223 6.30 6.08 -3.25
C LEU A 223 6.19 7.49 -2.66
N ALA A 224 5.99 8.49 -3.51
CA ALA A 224 5.80 9.86 -3.06
C ALA A 224 4.81 10.58 -3.97
N GLY A 225 4.02 11.50 -3.40
CA GLY A 225 2.96 12.15 -4.15
C GLY A 225 2.49 13.45 -3.54
N GLU A 226 1.92 14.29 -4.38
CA GLU A 226 1.25 15.52 -3.98
C GLU A 226 0.08 15.76 -4.93
N PHE A 227 -1.12 15.89 -4.40
CA PHE A 227 -2.33 16.14 -5.19
C PHE A 227 -3.35 16.97 -4.41
N THR A 228 -4.39 17.45 -5.09
CA THR A 228 -5.51 18.15 -4.45
C THR A 228 -6.73 17.23 -4.42
N ASP A 229 -7.33 17.05 -3.24
CA ASP A 229 -8.54 16.22 -3.08
C ASP A 229 -9.81 16.95 -3.57
N GLY A 230 -10.95 16.24 -3.54
CA GLY A 230 -12.25 16.81 -3.93
C GLY A 230 -12.74 17.97 -3.06
N ASN A 231 -12.10 18.21 -1.91
CA ASN A 231 -12.38 19.31 -0.99
C ASN A 231 -11.38 20.48 -1.14
N ASN A 232 -10.59 20.50 -2.22
CA ASN A 232 -9.53 21.47 -2.45
C ASN A 232 -8.42 21.47 -1.38
N LYS A 233 -8.25 20.37 -0.63
CA LYS A 233 -7.12 20.21 0.28
C LYS A 233 -5.95 19.61 -0.48
N LYS A 234 -4.78 20.20 -0.30
CA LYS A 234 -3.52 19.64 -0.79
C LYS A 234 -3.15 18.46 0.10
N VAL A 235 -2.90 17.30 -0.48
CA VAL A 235 -2.47 16.06 0.18
C VAL A 235 -1.06 15.73 -0.27
N THR A 236 -0.17 15.45 0.68
CA THR A 236 1.21 14.98 0.45
C THR A 236 1.32 13.56 0.99
N LEU A 237 1.95 12.67 0.22
CA LEU A 237 2.10 11.24 0.53
C LEU A 237 3.57 10.86 0.52
N ASN A 238 3.99 10.01 1.45
CA ASN A 238 5.27 9.31 1.38
C ASN A 238 5.08 7.88 1.88
N GLY A 239 5.59 6.90 1.13
CA GLY A 239 5.48 5.49 1.46
C GLY A 239 6.68 4.68 0.99
N LYS A 240 6.82 3.50 1.58
CA LYS A 240 7.89 2.54 1.31
C LYS A 240 7.28 1.17 1.10
N ARG A 241 7.82 0.43 0.14
CA ARG A 241 7.41 -0.95 -0.12
C ARG A 241 7.77 -1.83 1.07
N THR A 242 6.83 -2.68 1.50
CA THR A 242 7.02 -3.64 2.60
C THR A 242 6.73 -5.08 2.20
N LEU A 243 6.17 -5.31 1.00
CA LEU A 243 5.92 -6.64 0.42
C LEU A 243 6.15 -6.65 -1.11
#